data_AF-A0A2W1MYQ9-F1
#
_entry.id   AF-A0A2W1MYQ9-F1
#
_cell.length_a   1.000
_cell.length_b   1.000
_cell.length_c   1.000
_cell.angle_alpha   90.00
_cell.angle_beta   90.00
_cell.angle_gamma   90.00
#
_symmetry.space_group_name_H-M   'P 1'
#
loop_
_entity.id
_entity.type
_entity.pdbx_description
1 polymer ?
#
loop_
_entity_poly.entity_id
_entity_poly.type
_entity_poly.pdbx_seq_one_letter_code
_entity_poly.pdbx_strand_id
1 'polypeptide(L)'
;MKNKVEINEGEILIHLNEAKPGKLSFTSLGLKKEDLVESDGFVRFVFDMKNISDPSFFQVPTIELTYNKNVAETHWQCDFNGTTIIDKHDNHGNSTIILLDRKVIEANWQHHENKLIMHAEFPEPISFEGDACFINLFK
;
A
#
# COMPACT_ATOMS: atom_id res chain seq x y z
N MET A 1 -5.79 -18.61 4.96
CA MET A 1 -5.64 -18.79 3.49
C MET A 1 -4.45 -17.96 3.00
N LYS A 2 -3.78 -18.30 1.89
CA LYS A 2 -2.68 -17.46 1.37
C LYS A 2 -3.23 -16.21 0.67
N ASN A 3 -2.56 -15.07 0.79
CA ASN A 3 -2.90 -13.87 0.01
C ASN A 3 -2.67 -14.14 -1.48
N LYS A 4 -3.42 -13.45 -2.34
CA LYS A 4 -3.31 -13.58 -3.81
C LYS A 4 -2.85 -12.24 -4.37
N VAL A 5 -1.87 -12.27 -5.26
CA VAL A 5 -1.39 -11.09 -6.00
C VAL A 5 -1.76 -11.24 -7.47
N GLU A 6 -2.29 -10.18 -8.07
CA GLU A 6 -2.57 -10.05 -9.50
C GLU A 6 -1.83 -8.83 -10.04
N ILE A 7 -1.13 -8.98 -11.16
CA ILE A 7 -0.35 -7.91 -11.81
C ILE A 7 -1.06 -7.52 -13.10
N ASN A 8 -1.51 -6.28 -13.16
CA ASN A 8 -2.08 -5.63 -14.33
C ASN A 8 -1.14 -4.52 -14.80
N GLU A 9 -1.29 -4.02 -16.04
CA GLU A 9 -0.48 -2.89 -16.52
C GLU A 9 -0.63 -1.67 -15.59
N GLY A 10 0.45 -1.34 -14.87
CA GLY A 10 0.51 -0.23 -13.91
C GLY A 10 -0.21 -0.45 -12.57
N GLU A 11 -0.81 -1.63 -12.32
CA GLU A 11 -1.54 -1.92 -11.08
C GLU A 11 -1.13 -3.27 -10.47
N ILE A 12 -0.84 -3.24 -9.17
CA ILE A 12 -0.54 -4.41 -8.34
C ILE A 12 -1.69 -4.62 -7.36
N LEU A 13 -2.53 -5.63 -7.62
CA LEU A 13 -3.68 -5.98 -6.79
C LEU A 13 -3.31 -7.07 -5.77
N ILE A 14 -3.54 -6.79 -4.50
CA ILE A 14 -3.21 -7.64 -3.36
C ILE A 14 -4.49 -7.96 -2.61
N HIS A 15 -4.92 -9.22 -2.67
CA HIS A 15 -6.08 -9.69 -1.91
C HIS A 15 -5.68 -10.12 -0.49
N LEU A 16 -6.15 -9.37 0.49
CA LEU A 16 -6.03 -9.67 1.91
C LEU A 16 -7.22 -10.54 2.35
N ASN A 17 -6.95 -11.79 2.69
CA ASN A 17 -7.99 -12.75 3.05
C ASN A 17 -8.34 -12.75 4.54
N GLU A 18 -7.48 -12.20 5.39
CA GLU A 18 -7.68 -12.13 6.84
C GLU A 18 -6.98 -10.90 7.42
N ALA A 19 -7.54 -10.34 8.50
CA ALA A 19 -6.92 -9.25 9.26
C ALA A 19 -5.75 -9.82 10.09
N LYS A 20 -4.56 -9.87 9.49
CA LYS A 20 -3.36 -10.35 10.19
C LYS A 20 -2.78 -9.25 11.08
N PRO A 21 -2.48 -9.57 12.35
CA PRO A 21 -1.86 -8.62 13.25
C PRO A 21 -0.39 -8.35 12.89
N GLY A 22 0.02 -7.09 13.06
CA GLY A 22 1.43 -6.67 12.95
C GLY A 22 1.90 -6.31 11.53
N LYS A 23 3.23 -6.14 11.39
CA LYS A 23 3.87 -5.74 10.13
C LYS A 23 3.97 -6.91 9.17
N LEU A 24 3.43 -6.73 7.96
CA LEU A 24 3.58 -7.67 6.84
C LEU A 24 4.45 -7.03 5.77
N SER A 25 5.54 -7.69 5.37
CA SER A 25 6.36 -7.24 4.24
C SER A 25 5.66 -7.52 2.91
N PHE A 26 6.00 -6.77 1.86
CA PHE A 26 5.43 -7.01 0.53
C PHE A 26 5.77 -8.40 0.01
N THR A 27 6.99 -8.90 0.29
CA THR A 27 7.36 -10.30 0.01
C THR A 27 6.46 -11.29 0.75
N SER A 28 6.12 -11.03 2.02
CA SER A 28 5.23 -11.90 2.80
C SER A 28 3.77 -11.88 2.30
N LEU A 29 3.36 -10.80 1.64
CA LEU A 29 2.08 -10.68 0.95
C LEU A 29 2.05 -11.45 -0.38
N GLY A 30 3.22 -11.84 -0.90
CA GLY A 30 3.38 -12.65 -2.11
C GLY A 30 3.90 -11.88 -3.32
N LEU A 31 4.31 -10.62 -3.17
CA LEU A 31 4.94 -9.85 -4.25
C LEU A 31 6.37 -10.37 -4.48
N LYS A 32 6.74 -10.52 -5.75
CA LYS A 32 8.10 -10.88 -6.16
C LYS A 32 8.88 -9.63 -6.54
N LYS A 33 10.19 -9.78 -6.64
CA LYS A 33 11.09 -8.68 -7.03
C LYS A 33 10.74 -8.11 -8.41
N GLU A 34 10.31 -8.96 -9.33
CA GLU A 34 9.95 -8.54 -10.69
C GLU A 34 8.65 -7.72 -10.72
N ASP A 35 7.76 -7.94 -9.76
CA ASP A 35 6.50 -7.20 -9.61
C ASP A 35 6.72 -5.80 -8.99
N LEU A 36 7.92 -5.55 -8.47
CA LEU A 36 8.29 -4.36 -7.70
C LEU A 36 9.20 -3.41 -8.47
N VAL A 37 9.23 -3.53 -9.80
CA VAL A 37 9.94 -2.63 -10.70
C VAL A 37 8.94 -1.67 -11.31
N GLU A 38 9.21 -0.39 -11.16
CA GLU A 38 8.45 0.71 -11.76
C GLU A 38 9.29 1.29 -12.90
N SER A 39 8.72 1.39 -14.11
CA SER A 39 9.42 1.83 -15.32
C SER A 39 8.93 3.16 -15.92
N ASP A 40 7.71 3.58 -15.59
CA ASP A 40 6.95 4.62 -16.29
C ASP A 40 6.70 5.85 -15.40
N GLY A 41 7.23 5.87 -14.18
CA GLY A 41 7.01 6.88 -13.15
C GLY A 41 5.72 6.73 -12.36
N PHE A 42 4.89 5.72 -12.59
CA PHE A 42 3.58 5.57 -11.94
C PHE A 42 3.38 4.18 -11.37
N VAL A 43 3.01 4.10 -10.09
CA VAL A 43 2.64 2.84 -9.45
C VAL A 43 1.30 2.93 -8.76
N ARG A 44 0.51 1.87 -8.87
CA ARG A 44 -0.77 1.72 -8.16
C ARG A 44 -0.78 0.39 -7.41
N PHE A 45 -0.85 0.46 -6.09
CA PHE A 45 -1.10 -0.71 -5.24
C PHE A 45 -2.56 -0.71 -4.80
N VAL A 46 -3.24 -1.84 -4.95
CA VAL A 46 -4.62 -2.01 -4.48
C VAL A 46 -4.65 -3.13 -3.46
N PHE A 47 -4.98 -2.80 -2.21
CA PHE A 47 -5.23 -3.79 -1.15
C PHE A 47 -6.74 -4.06 -1.08
N ASP A 48 -7.17 -5.20 -1.61
CA ASP A 48 -8.55 -5.68 -1.55
C ASP A 48 -8.80 -6.42 -0.24
N MET A 49 -9.69 -5.87 0.58
CA MET A 49 -10.04 -6.32 1.93
C MET A 49 -11.49 -6.82 2.01
N LYS A 50 -12.13 -7.16 0.88
CA LYS A 50 -13.53 -7.66 0.86
C LYS A 50 -13.79 -8.88 1.76
N ASN A 51 -12.77 -9.68 2.02
CA ASN A 51 -12.89 -10.89 2.82
C ASN A 51 -12.72 -10.64 4.33
N ILE A 52 -12.51 -9.38 4.74
CA ILE A 52 -12.36 -8.99 6.15
C ILE A 52 -13.69 -8.39 6.61
N SER A 53 -14.32 -9.00 7.61
CA SER A 53 -15.62 -8.57 8.16
C SER A 53 -15.49 -7.66 9.38
N ASP A 54 -14.59 -7.97 10.31
CA ASP A 54 -14.41 -7.26 11.57
C ASP A 54 -12.94 -6.85 11.77
N PRO A 55 -12.52 -5.70 11.20
CA PRO A 55 -11.14 -5.25 11.33
C PRO A 55 -10.90 -4.57 12.68
N SER A 56 -9.90 -5.05 13.41
CA SER A 56 -9.33 -4.31 14.54
C SER A 56 -8.12 -3.52 14.05
N PHE A 57 -8.26 -2.22 13.79
CA PHE A 57 -7.15 -1.40 13.28
C PHE A 57 -6.19 -0.93 14.38
N PHE A 58 -4.91 -0.79 14.01
CA PHE A 58 -3.95 -0.01 14.81
C PHE A 58 -4.43 1.43 15.00
N GLN A 59 -3.95 2.09 16.06
CA GLN A 59 -4.29 3.50 16.29
C GLN A 59 -3.86 4.38 15.11
N VAL A 60 -2.71 4.05 14.53
CA VAL A 60 -2.20 4.66 13.30
C VAL A 60 -1.80 3.51 12.37
N PRO A 61 -2.68 3.09 11.45
CA PRO A 61 -2.32 2.14 10.41
C PRO A 61 -1.23 2.77 9.52
N THR A 62 -0.23 1.99 9.13
CA THR A 62 0.92 2.52 8.36
C THR A 62 1.24 1.69 7.13
N ILE A 63 1.79 2.38 6.13
CA ILE A 63 2.47 1.78 4.99
C ILE A 63 3.89 2.35 4.97
N GLU A 64 4.89 1.46 4.91
CA GLU A 64 6.30 1.79 4.86
C GLU A 64 6.84 1.32 3.52
N LEU A 65 7.53 2.21 2.80
CA LEU A 65 8.02 1.96 1.46
C LEU A 65 9.49 2.32 1.39
N THR A 66 10.28 1.42 0.82
CA THR A 66 11.70 1.61 0.58
C THR A 66 11.99 1.29 -0.87
N TYR A 67 12.81 2.13 -1.52
CA TYR A 67 13.18 1.98 -2.91
C TYR A 67 14.70 2.10 -3.10
N ASN A 68 15.17 1.58 -4.23
CA ASN A 68 16.58 1.28 -4.49
C ASN A 68 17.51 2.50 -4.65
N LYS A 69 16.96 3.72 -4.76
CA LYS A 69 17.74 4.95 -4.94
C LYS A 69 17.08 6.15 -4.29
N ASN A 70 17.86 7.20 -4.08
CA ASN A 70 17.30 8.50 -3.71
C ASN A 70 16.62 9.13 -4.93
N VAL A 71 15.39 9.58 -4.77
CA VAL A 71 14.64 10.34 -5.78
C VAL A 71 14.44 11.77 -5.29
N ALA A 72 14.32 12.72 -6.23
CA ALA A 72 14.21 14.14 -5.91
C ALA A 72 12.88 14.49 -5.25
N GLU A 73 11.79 13.89 -5.73
CA GLU A 73 10.44 14.06 -5.20
C GLU A 73 9.63 12.79 -5.42
N THR A 74 8.62 12.58 -4.60
CA THR A 74 7.57 11.58 -4.83
C THR A 74 6.24 12.16 -4.44
N HIS A 75 5.22 11.94 -5.28
CA HIS A 75 3.84 12.22 -4.92
C HIS A 75 3.16 10.93 -4.49
N TRP A 76 2.44 10.97 -3.38
CA TRP A 76 1.68 9.84 -2.85
C TRP A 76 0.25 10.25 -2.61
N GLN A 77 -0.69 9.45 -3.11
CA GLN A 77 -2.09 9.56 -2.79
C GLN A 77 -2.60 8.22 -2.27
N CYS A 78 -3.35 8.25 -1.17
CA CYS A 78 -4.02 7.06 -0.63
C CYS A 78 -5.51 7.32 -0.52
N ASP A 79 -6.29 6.46 -1.19
CA ASP A 79 -7.74 6.49 -1.18
C ASP A 79 -8.28 5.21 -0.54
N PHE A 80 -9.31 5.34 0.29
CA PHE A 80 -10.05 4.19 0.81
C PHE A 80 -11.51 4.29 0.40
N ASN A 81 -12.00 3.27 -0.29
CA ASN A 81 -13.36 3.23 -0.84
C ASN A 81 -13.75 4.52 -1.60
N GLY A 82 -12.79 5.08 -2.37
CA GLY A 82 -12.99 6.30 -3.16
C GLY A 82 -12.87 7.62 -2.37
N THR A 83 -12.57 7.58 -1.07
CA THR A 83 -12.30 8.76 -0.25
C THR A 83 -10.80 8.92 -0.04
N THR A 84 -10.24 10.07 -0.44
CA THR A 84 -8.84 10.40 -0.18
C THR A 84 -8.57 10.55 1.31
N ILE A 85 -7.65 9.74 1.81
CA ILE A 85 -7.18 9.76 3.20
C ILE A 85 -5.91 10.61 3.29
N ILE A 86 -5.01 10.47 2.31
CA ILE A 86 -3.72 11.15 2.28
C ILE A 86 -3.45 11.61 0.85
N ASP A 87 -2.94 12.83 0.74
CA ASP A 87 -2.31 13.38 -0.45
C ASP A 87 -1.06 14.12 0.03
N LYS A 88 0.12 13.63 -0.32
CA LYS A 88 1.40 14.13 0.21
C LYS A 88 2.50 14.10 -0.85
N HIS A 89 3.43 15.05 -0.71
CA HIS A 89 4.67 15.06 -1.46
C HIS A 89 5.83 14.85 -0.49
N ASP A 90 6.71 13.90 -0.77
CA ASP A 90 8.00 13.78 -0.08
C ASP A 90 9.10 14.33 -0.98
N ASN A 91 9.97 15.17 -0.41
CA ASN A 91 11.13 15.70 -1.09
C ASN A 91 12.37 14.90 -0.68
N HIS A 92 13.19 14.50 -1.64
CA HIS A 92 14.50 13.88 -1.46
C HIS A 92 14.53 12.71 -0.47
N GLY A 93 14.48 11.49 -0.97
CA GLY A 93 14.64 10.31 -0.12
C GLY A 93 14.67 9.01 -0.92
N ASN A 94 14.93 7.91 -0.21
CA ASN A 94 14.82 6.55 -0.73
C ASN A 94 13.74 5.72 0.00
N SER A 95 12.96 6.38 0.87
CA SER A 95 11.92 5.74 1.66
C SER A 95 10.82 6.73 2.03
N THR A 96 9.64 6.18 2.27
CA THR A 96 8.43 6.92 2.62
C THR A 96 7.67 6.15 3.69
N ILE A 97 7.20 6.85 4.72
CA ILE A 97 6.23 6.32 5.69
C ILE A 97 4.92 7.08 5.51
N ILE A 98 3.83 6.34 5.32
CA ILE A 98 2.48 6.86 5.19
C ILE A 98 1.72 6.48 6.46
N LEU A 99 1.22 7.49 7.16
CA LEU A 99 0.36 7.34 8.34
C LEU A 99 -1.08 7.52 7.88
N LEU A 100 -1.88 6.46 7.92
CA LEU A 100 -3.26 6.49 7.44
C LEU A 100 -4.21 7.00 8.53
N ASP A 101 -5.23 7.76 8.14
CA ASP A 101 -6.29 8.18 9.06
C ASP A 101 -7.25 7.02 9.33
N ARG A 102 -7.06 6.38 10.49
CA ARG A 102 -7.91 5.30 10.99
C ARG A 102 -9.39 5.70 11.02
N LYS A 103 -9.72 6.93 11.39
CA LYS A 103 -11.11 7.36 11.54
C LYS A 103 -11.80 7.43 10.18
N VAL A 104 -11.09 7.88 9.15
CA VAL A 104 -11.62 7.90 7.78
C VAL A 104 -11.82 6.48 7.27
N ILE A 105 -10.87 5.57 7.53
CA ILE A 105 -11.01 4.14 7.16
C ILE A 105 -12.24 3.53 7.86
N GLU A 106 -12.34 3.68 9.19
CA GLU A 106 -13.44 3.12 9.98
C GLU A 106 -14.81 3.71 9.55
N ALA A 107 -14.87 5.01 9.25
CA ALA A 107 -16.11 5.66 8.81
C ALA A 107 -16.58 5.22 7.42
N ASN A 108 -15.66 4.82 6.54
CA ASN A 108 -15.95 4.39 5.18
C ASN A 108 -15.94 2.87 5.02
N TRP A 109 -15.79 2.11 6.12
CA TRP A 109 -15.75 0.66 6.08
C TRP A 109 -17.12 0.09 5.69
N GLN A 110 -17.14 -0.76 4.67
CA GLN A 110 -18.33 -1.39 4.13
C GLN A 110 -18.24 -2.91 4.27
N HIS A 111 -19.37 -3.59 4.25
CA HIS A 111 -19.37 -5.04 4.29
C HIS A 111 -19.01 -5.58 2.88
N HIS A 112 -17.88 -6.29 2.77
CA HIS A 112 -17.42 -6.97 1.54
C HIS A 112 -16.94 -6.14 0.34
N GLU A 113 -16.67 -4.84 0.48
CA GLU A 113 -16.28 -4.01 -0.67
C GLU A 113 -14.98 -3.22 -0.46
N ASN A 114 -14.30 -3.41 0.67
CA ASN A 114 -13.22 -2.52 1.10
C ASN A 114 -11.96 -2.60 0.23
N LYS A 115 -11.52 -1.45 -0.27
CA LYS A 115 -10.28 -1.29 -1.03
C LYS A 115 -9.51 -0.08 -0.52
N LEU A 116 -8.24 -0.31 -0.20
CA LEU A 116 -7.24 0.75 0.00
C LEU A 116 -6.39 0.82 -1.26
N ILE A 117 -6.39 1.98 -1.91
CA ILE A 117 -5.64 2.22 -3.14
C ILE A 117 -4.55 3.22 -2.82
N MET A 118 -3.32 2.88 -3.18
CA MET A 118 -2.17 3.77 -3.06
C MET A 118 -1.61 4.03 -4.45
N HIS A 119 -1.55 5.31 -4.78
CA HIS A 119 -0.91 5.84 -5.97
C HIS A 119 0.42 6.46 -5.58
N ALA A 120 1.42 6.26 -6.43
CA ALA A 120 2.65 7.03 -6.36
C ALA A 120 3.11 7.48 -7.74
N GLU A 121 3.64 8.70 -7.77
CA GLU A 121 4.30 9.26 -8.93
C GLU A 121 5.78 9.51 -8.59
N PHE A 122 6.65 8.99 -9.44
CA PHE A 122 8.10 9.12 -9.36
C PHE A 122 8.62 9.87 -10.58
N PRO A 123 9.62 10.75 -10.41
CA PRO A 123 10.24 11.49 -11.51
C PRO A 123 11.13 10.60 -12.39
N GLU A 124 11.43 9.38 -11.93
CA GLU A 124 12.32 8.44 -12.61
C GLU A 124 11.99 6.98 -12.22
N PRO A 125 12.32 5.99 -13.07
CA PRO A 125 12.09 4.57 -12.80
C PRO A 125 12.76 4.10 -11.51
N ILE A 126 12.06 3.35 -10.66
CA ILE A 126 12.57 2.83 -9.38
C ILE A 126 12.32 1.32 -9.22
N SER A 127 12.92 0.74 -8.19
CA SER A 127 12.52 -0.59 -7.73
C SER A 127 12.30 -0.57 -6.24
N PHE A 128 11.20 -1.16 -5.79
CA PHE A 128 10.90 -1.30 -4.37
C PHE A 128 11.66 -2.47 -3.75
N GLU A 129 12.13 -2.27 -2.53
CA GLU A 129 12.79 -3.29 -1.72
C GLU A 129 11.71 -4.07 -0.93
N GLY A 130 11.15 -5.13 -1.53
CA GLY A 130 9.95 -5.82 -1.00
C GLY A 130 10.04 -6.33 0.45
N ASP A 131 11.24 -6.68 0.93
CA ASP A 131 11.47 -7.07 2.33
C ASP A 131 11.56 -5.88 3.30
N ALA A 132 11.75 -4.67 2.77
CA ALA A 132 11.78 -3.40 3.48
C ALA A 132 10.54 -2.52 3.22
N CYS A 133 9.56 -3.03 2.46
CA CYS A 133 8.24 -2.43 2.29
C CYS A 133 7.23 -3.19 3.15
N PHE A 134 6.44 -2.48 3.95
CA PHE A 134 5.53 -3.09 4.92
C PHE A 134 4.15 -2.44 4.91
N ILE A 135 3.13 -3.24 5.24
CA ILE A 135 1.84 -2.74 5.73
C ILE A 135 1.67 -3.13 7.19
N ASN A 136 1.07 -2.26 7.99
CA ASN A 136 0.76 -2.49 9.40
C ASN A 136 -0.63 -1.93 9.69
N LEU A 137 -1.66 -2.70 9.35
CA LEU A 137 -3.04 -2.24 9.37
C LEU A 137 -3.81 -2.71 10.61
N PHE A 138 -3.70 -4.01 10.94
CA PHE A 138 -4.55 -4.67 11.93
C PHE A 138 -3.79 -5.03 13.20
N LYS A 139 -4.47 -4.95 14.34
CA LYS A 139 -4.00 -5.32 15.69
C LYS A 139 -4.13 -6.81 15.97
#